data_AF-A0AA38LHF5-F1
#
_entry.id   AF-A0AA38LHF5-F1
#
_cell.length_a   1.000
_cell.length_b   1.000
_cell.length_c   1.000
_cell.angle_alpha   90.00
_cell.angle_beta   90.00
_cell.angle_gamma   90.00
#
_symmetry.space_group_name_H-M   'P 1'
#
loop_
_entity.id
_entity.type
_entity.pdbx_description
1 polymer ?
#
loop_
_entity_poly.entity_id
_entity_poly.type
_entity_poly.pdbx_seq_one_letter_code
_entity_poly.pdbx_strand_id
1 'polypeptide(L)'
;TLQQLETEFKNLKLEQERIVCESTETETQFKMASQRKLIGKLRETKRGIKKSEKLITTISNLLLAVQTMVYKVPEVQIVLLALGASPTRPQHVYEIHFANKGSVPLGVQKPSAGKKARADVLSKKIIRALISNGAGCAGSYSGPTKLFLLIKAPASISLPEAFLPKRDFTYSRKVNPFRVHITSCYGNEEDDRSNQFYQADMTIDMDSQNANPHSNDII
;
A
#
# COMPACT_ATOMS: atom_id res chain seq x y z
N THR A 1 5.25 -0.71 -10.25
CA THR A 1 5.52 -1.67 -9.14
C THR A 1 6.79 -1.26 -8.40
N LEU A 2 7.17 -1.89 -7.28
CA LEU A 2 8.46 -1.59 -6.59
C LEU A 2 9.65 -1.70 -7.55
N GLN A 3 9.66 -2.73 -8.40
CA GLN A 3 10.68 -2.90 -9.45
C GLN A 3 10.76 -1.71 -10.41
N GLN A 4 9.62 -1.11 -10.76
CA GLN A 4 9.61 0.09 -11.61
C GLN A 4 10.27 1.28 -10.89
N LEU A 5 9.98 1.49 -9.61
CA LEU A 5 10.63 2.53 -8.80
C LEU A 5 12.14 2.30 -8.69
N GLU A 6 12.56 1.04 -8.49
CA GLU A 6 13.98 0.67 -8.48
C GLU A 6 14.66 0.93 -9.83
N THR A 7 13.99 0.67 -10.95
CA THR A 7 14.48 1.00 -12.29
C THR A 7 14.60 2.52 -12.49
N GLU A 8 13.58 3.29 -12.11
CA GLU A 8 13.62 4.76 -12.16
C GLU A 8 14.75 5.32 -11.29
N PHE A 9 14.97 4.76 -10.11
CA PHE A 9 16.09 5.10 -9.24
C PHE A 9 17.45 4.83 -9.88
N LYS A 10 17.63 3.66 -10.52
CA LYS A 10 18.85 3.33 -11.28
C LYS A 10 19.07 4.31 -12.43
N ASN A 11 18.01 4.66 -13.17
CA ASN A 11 18.08 5.62 -14.26
C ASN A 11 18.53 7.01 -13.77
N LEU A 12 18.04 7.46 -12.62
CA LEU A 12 18.48 8.73 -12.01
C LEU A 12 19.96 8.70 -11.60
N LYS A 13 20.47 7.56 -11.12
CA LYS A 13 21.90 7.39 -10.81
C LYS A 13 22.77 7.47 -12.07
N LEU A 14 22.37 6.78 -13.13
CA LEU A 14 23.06 6.85 -14.42
C LEU A 14 23.04 8.27 -15.00
N GLU A 15 21.92 8.98 -14.88
CA GLU A 15 21.82 10.38 -15.31
C GLU A 15 22.73 11.30 -14.48
N GLN A 16 22.84 11.06 -13.17
CA GLN A 16 23.79 11.79 -12.32
C GLN A 16 25.23 11.58 -12.81
N GLU A 17 25.62 10.34 -13.12
CA GLU A 17 26.96 10.02 -13.64
C GLU A 17 27.23 10.72 -14.97
N ARG A 18 26.25 10.72 -15.89
CA ARG A 18 26.35 11.43 -17.18
C ARG A 18 26.55 12.93 -17.01
N ILE A 19 25.77 13.58 -16.15
CA ILE A 19 25.89 15.02 -15.89
C ILE A 19 27.27 15.35 -15.29
N VAL A 20 27.81 14.47 -14.45
CA VAL A 20 29.15 14.64 -13.88
C VAL A 20 30.22 14.56 -14.98
N CYS A 21 30.16 13.59 -15.89
CA CYS A 21 31.09 13.52 -17.03
C CYS A 21 30.97 14.76 -17.93
N GLU A 22 29.75 15.17 -18.30
CA GLU A 22 29.52 16.37 -19.13
C GLU A 22 30.04 17.64 -18.45
N SER A 23 29.96 17.73 -17.12
CA SER A 23 30.54 18.85 -16.37
C SER A 23 32.07 18.89 -16.44
N THR A 24 32.75 17.72 -16.38
CA THR A 24 34.21 17.66 -16.52
C THR A 24 34.68 18.01 -17.94
N GLU A 25 33.90 17.67 -18.96
CA GLU A 25 34.20 18.02 -20.36
C GLU A 25 33.94 19.51 -20.62
N THR A 26 32.86 20.07 -20.09
CA THR A 26 32.52 21.50 -20.29
C THR A 26 33.36 22.44 -19.43
N GLU A 27 34.01 22.00 -18.35
CA GLU A 27 35.04 22.78 -17.66
C GLU A 27 36.26 23.06 -18.55
N THR A 28 36.56 22.18 -19.53
CA THR A 28 37.60 22.43 -20.52
C THR A 28 37.19 23.43 -21.63
N GLN A 29 35.89 23.72 -21.76
CA GLN A 29 35.32 24.59 -22.79
C GLN A 29 34.58 25.80 -22.15
N PHE A 30 35.24 26.97 -22.14
CA PHE A 30 34.92 28.23 -21.45
C PHE A 30 33.48 28.84 -21.60
N LYS A 31 32.40 28.17 -21.19
CA LYS A 31 31.04 28.76 -21.11
C LYS A 31 30.37 28.60 -19.74
N MET A 32 30.48 29.63 -18.89
CA MET A 32 29.87 29.68 -17.54
C MET A 32 28.33 29.50 -17.51
N ALA A 33 27.61 29.93 -18.56
CA ALA A 33 26.16 29.74 -18.64
C ALA A 33 25.76 28.25 -18.74
N SER A 34 26.57 27.46 -19.46
CA SER A 34 26.39 26.01 -19.56
C SER A 34 26.67 25.32 -18.22
N GLN A 35 27.70 25.76 -17.49
CA GLN A 35 28.03 25.24 -16.17
C GLN A 35 26.89 25.45 -15.16
N ARG A 36 26.29 26.64 -15.12
CA ARG A 36 25.14 26.92 -14.23
C ARG A 36 23.95 26.01 -14.53
N LYS A 37 23.67 25.73 -15.81
CA LYS A 37 22.61 24.82 -16.23
C LYS A 37 22.89 23.37 -15.78
N LEU A 38 24.13 22.90 -15.93
CA LEU A 38 24.54 21.56 -15.49
C LEU A 38 24.47 21.42 -13.96
N ILE A 39 24.92 22.43 -13.20
CA ILE A 39 24.81 22.44 -11.73
C ILE A 39 23.34 22.39 -11.29
N GLY A 40 22.46 23.15 -11.95
CA GLY A 40 21.02 23.13 -11.68
C GLY A 40 20.42 21.74 -11.88
N LYS A 41 20.68 21.12 -13.05
CA LYS A 41 20.28 19.74 -13.34
C LYS A 41 20.83 18.75 -12.31
N LEU A 42 22.11 18.83 -11.99
CA LEU A 42 22.75 17.94 -11.01
C LEU A 42 22.07 18.03 -9.64
N ARG A 43 21.73 19.24 -9.19
CA ARG A 43 21.00 19.46 -7.92
C ARG A 43 19.62 18.82 -7.95
N GLU A 44 18.88 18.97 -9.04
CA GLU A 44 17.56 18.35 -9.22
C GLU A 44 17.64 16.83 -9.24
N THR A 45 18.58 16.26 -10.01
CA THR A 45 18.82 14.80 -10.07
C THR A 45 19.21 14.25 -8.69
N LYS A 46 20.14 14.90 -7.97
CA LYS A 46 20.49 14.52 -6.59
C LYS A 46 19.29 14.55 -5.64
N ARG A 47 18.41 15.55 -5.77
CA ARG A 47 17.18 15.62 -4.98
C ARG A 47 16.20 14.50 -5.36
N GLY A 48 16.07 14.18 -6.65
CA GLY A 48 15.28 13.06 -7.14
C GLY A 48 15.75 11.73 -6.56
N ILE A 49 17.06 11.47 -6.63
CA ILE A 49 17.70 10.28 -6.06
C ILE A 49 17.36 10.12 -4.57
N LYS A 50 17.59 11.16 -3.75
CA LYS A 50 17.30 11.12 -2.31
C LYS A 50 15.82 10.83 -2.03
N LYS A 51 14.91 11.40 -2.83
CA LYS A 51 13.47 11.16 -2.69
C LYS A 51 13.10 9.72 -3.05
N SER A 52 13.58 9.23 -4.19
CA SER A 52 13.30 7.87 -4.66
C SER A 52 13.89 6.80 -3.74
N GLU A 53 15.12 7.01 -3.24
CA GLU A 53 15.75 6.14 -2.23
C GLU A 53 14.90 6.06 -0.98
N LYS A 54 14.53 7.21 -0.40
CA LYS A 54 13.66 7.27 0.78
C LYS A 54 12.34 6.54 0.54
N LEU A 55 11.73 6.72 -0.64
CA LEU A 55 10.47 6.07 -0.99
C LEU A 55 10.62 4.55 -1.06
N ILE A 56 11.63 4.06 -1.79
CA ILE A 56 11.91 2.62 -1.93
C ILE A 56 12.16 2.00 -0.55
N THR A 57 13.05 2.59 0.26
CA THR A 57 13.33 2.10 1.61
C THR A 57 12.07 2.07 2.49
N THR A 58 11.23 3.12 2.41
CA THR A 58 9.99 3.19 3.19
C THR A 58 9.01 2.09 2.77
N ILE A 59 8.82 1.85 1.46
CA ILE A 59 7.95 0.80 0.94
C ILE A 59 8.48 -0.58 1.32
N SER A 60 9.78 -0.83 1.18
CA SER A 60 10.40 -2.10 1.54
C SER A 60 10.24 -2.41 3.03
N ASN A 61 10.47 -1.42 3.90
CA ASN A 61 10.27 -1.57 5.34
C ASN A 61 8.81 -1.82 5.70
N LEU A 62 7.87 -1.13 5.02
CA LEU A 62 6.44 -1.35 5.19
C LEU A 62 6.04 -2.78 4.81
N LEU A 63 6.48 -3.26 3.65
CA LEU A 63 6.21 -4.63 3.19
C LEU A 63 6.78 -5.66 4.16
N LEU A 64 8.01 -5.46 4.64
CA LEU A 64 8.64 -6.34 5.62
C LEU A 64 7.88 -6.36 6.94
N ALA A 65 7.40 -5.20 7.41
CA ALA A 65 6.61 -5.09 8.63
C ALA A 65 5.28 -5.85 8.52
N VAL A 66 4.56 -5.71 7.40
CA VAL A 66 3.32 -6.45 7.12
C VAL A 66 3.60 -7.96 7.03
N GLN A 67 4.62 -8.38 6.28
CA GLN A 67 4.99 -9.78 6.17
C GLN A 67 5.35 -10.39 7.53
N THR A 68 6.14 -9.68 8.32
CA THR A 68 6.52 -10.12 9.67
C THR A 68 5.30 -10.28 10.56
N MET A 69 4.36 -9.33 10.50
CA MET A 69 3.12 -9.40 11.28
C MET A 69 2.24 -10.57 10.87
N VAL A 70 1.95 -10.70 9.56
CA VAL A 70 1.11 -11.80 9.06
C VAL A 70 1.74 -13.17 9.35
N TYR A 71 3.08 -13.25 9.35
CA TYR A 71 3.78 -14.50 9.65
C TYR A 71 3.80 -14.84 11.16
N LYS A 72 4.12 -13.86 12.01
CA LYS A 72 4.20 -14.07 13.47
C LYS A 72 2.84 -14.13 14.14
N VAL A 73 1.84 -13.52 13.51
CA VAL A 73 0.47 -13.41 14.01
C VAL A 73 -0.49 -13.95 12.97
N PRO A 74 -0.81 -15.25 13.01
CA PRO A 74 -1.76 -15.84 12.07
C PRO A 74 -3.20 -15.33 12.29
N GLU A 75 -3.47 -14.72 13.45
CA GLU A 75 -4.79 -14.23 13.86
C GLU A 75 -5.01 -12.73 13.55
N VAL A 76 -4.28 -12.17 12.57
CA VAL A 76 -4.53 -10.79 12.11
C VAL A 76 -5.96 -10.69 11.60
N GLN A 77 -6.75 -9.81 12.20
CA GLN A 77 -8.16 -9.63 11.86
C GLN A 77 -8.32 -8.56 10.77
N ILE A 78 -7.62 -7.44 10.94
CA ILE A 78 -7.76 -6.27 10.06
C ILE A 78 -6.40 -5.66 9.79
N VAL A 79 -6.11 -5.36 8.53
CA VAL A 79 -5.03 -4.46 8.12
C VAL A 79 -5.66 -3.16 7.62
N LEU A 80 -5.27 -2.04 8.21
CA LEU A 80 -5.79 -0.71 7.90
C LEU A 80 -4.68 0.19 7.35
N LEU A 81 -4.95 0.81 6.21
CA LEU A 81 -4.12 1.83 5.59
C LEU A 81 -4.85 3.18 5.64
N ALA A 82 -4.32 4.12 6.41
CA ALA A 82 -4.86 5.47 6.54
C ALA A 82 -3.95 6.48 5.81
N LEU A 83 -4.51 7.21 4.86
CA LEU A 83 -3.85 8.31 4.16
C LEU A 83 -4.37 9.63 4.69
N GLY A 84 -3.51 10.48 5.24
CA GLY A 84 -3.91 11.82 5.70
C GLY A 84 -2.81 12.55 6.46
N ALA A 85 -3.17 13.64 7.14
CA ALA A 85 -2.24 14.37 7.99
C ALA A 85 -1.91 13.61 9.29
N SER A 86 -2.89 12.88 9.83
CA SER A 86 -2.77 12.05 11.03
C SER A 86 -3.59 10.76 10.88
N PRO A 87 -3.30 9.69 11.65
CA PRO A 87 -4.09 8.46 11.59
C PRO A 87 -5.48 8.65 12.22
N THR A 88 -5.67 9.63 13.11
CA THR A 88 -6.97 9.94 13.72
C THR A 88 -7.87 10.80 12.83
N ARG A 89 -7.29 11.54 11.87
CA ARG A 89 -8.00 12.36 10.88
C ARG A 89 -7.51 12.00 9.47
N PRO A 90 -7.77 10.77 9.01
CA PRO A 90 -7.43 10.37 7.65
C PRO A 90 -8.30 11.12 6.64
N GLN A 91 -7.90 11.09 5.39
CA GLN A 91 -8.66 11.51 4.23
C GLN A 91 -9.23 10.29 3.50
N HIS A 92 -8.40 9.24 3.40
CA HIS A 92 -8.81 7.96 2.86
C HIS A 92 -8.41 6.86 3.84
N VAL A 93 -9.29 5.88 3.99
CA VAL A 93 -9.05 4.69 4.81
C VAL A 93 -9.34 3.47 3.94
N TYR A 94 -8.42 2.52 3.94
CA TYR A 94 -8.59 1.21 3.33
C TYR A 94 -8.46 0.15 4.41
N GLU A 95 -9.47 -0.71 4.52
CA GLU A 95 -9.50 -1.79 5.49
C GLU A 95 -9.57 -3.13 4.76
N ILE A 96 -8.66 -4.02 5.11
CA ILE A 96 -8.66 -5.40 4.62
C ILE A 96 -8.98 -6.28 5.82
N HIS A 97 -10.14 -6.91 5.76
CA HIS A 97 -10.66 -7.81 6.78
C HIS A 97 -10.38 -9.25 6.37
N PHE A 98 -9.77 -10.01 7.27
CA PHE A 98 -9.50 -11.43 7.07
C PHE A 98 -10.55 -12.24 7.84
N ALA A 99 -11.24 -13.14 7.15
CA ALA A 99 -12.15 -14.06 7.81
C ALA A 99 -11.36 -15.04 8.68
N ASN A 100 -11.64 -15.05 9.98
CA ASN A 100 -11.02 -15.95 10.94
C ASN A 100 -11.67 -17.34 10.86
N LYS A 101 -11.39 -18.09 9.78
CA LYS A 101 -11.84 -19.48 9.63
C LYS A 101 -10.61 -20.37 9.48
N GLY A 102 -10.12 -20.86 10.62
CA GLY A 102 -9.08 -21.89 10.69
C GLY A 102 -7.67 -21.33 10.51
N SER A 103 -6.93 -21.28 11.61
CA SER A 103 -5.47 -21.15 11.57
C SER A 103 -4.90 -22.37 10.85
N VAL A 104 -4.58 -22.25 9.55
CA VAL A 104 -3.60 -23.15 8.97
C VAL A 104 -2.25 -22.67 9.49
N PRO A 105 -1.50 -23.52 10.23
CA PRO A 105 -0.16 -23.17 10.65
C PRO A 105 0.63 -22.82 9.39
N LEU A 106 1.00 -21.54 9.26
CA LEU A 106 1.92 -21.11 8.22
C LEU A 106 3.30 -21.65 8.64
N GLY A 107 3.54 -22.93 8.40
CA GLY A 107 4.88 -23.48 8.45
C GLY A 107 5.80 -22.63 7.58
N VAL A 108 7.10 -22.66 7.86
CA VAL A 108 8.20 -21.96 7.16
C VAL A 108 8.34 -22.45 5.70
N GLN A 109 7.26 -22.62 4.96
CA GLN A 109 7.25 -23.11 3.60
C GLN A 109 6.90 -21.95 2.69
N LYS A 110 7.80 -21.65 1.75
CA LYS A 110 7.52 -20.70 0.68
C LYS A 110 6.20 -21.11 0.01
N PRO A 111 5.30 -20.15 -0.27
CA PRO A 111 4.06 -20.47 -0.97
C PRO A 111 4.40 -21.17 -2.29
N SER A 112 3.73 -22.29 -2.57
CA SER A 112 3.89 -22.98 -3.84
C SER A 112 3.55 -22.03 -5.00
N ALA A 113 4.11 -22.30 -6.19
CA ALA A 113 3.88 -21.46 -7.37
C ALA A 113 2.38 -21.22 -7.64
N GLY A 114 1.53 -22.23 -7.41
CA GLY A 114 0.08 -22.11 -7.51
C GLY A 114 -0.55 -21.17 -6.48
N LYS A 115 -0.09 -21.18 -5.21
CA LYS A 115 -0.57 -20.25 -4.18
C LYS A 115 -0.19 -18.80 -4.51
N LYS A 116 1.04 -18.58 -5.00
CA LYS A 116 1.50 -17.26 -5.44
C LYS A 116 0.68 -16.71 -6.61
N ALA A 117 0.46 -17.53 -7.65
CA ALA A 117 -0.33 -17.12 -8.81
C ALA A 117 -1.77 -16.75 -8.43
N ARG A 118 -2.40 -17.53 -7.53
CA ARG A 118 -3.74 -17.22 -7.01
C ARG A 118 -3.76 -15.91 -6.22
N ALA A 119 -2.78 -15.69 -5.34
CA ALA A 119 -2.64 -14.43 -4.61
C ALA A 119 -2.47 -13.23 -5.55
N ASP A 120 -1.70 -13.38 -6.64
CA ASP A 120 -1.54 -12.32 -7.64
C ASP A 120 -2.85 -11.99 -8.37
N VAL A 121 -3.63 -13.01 -8.76
CA VAL A 121 -4.94 -12.82 -9.39
C VAL A 121 -5.91 -12.14 -8.42
N LEU A 122 -5.97 -12.60 -7.17
CA LEU A 122 -6.81 -12.02 -6.14
C LEU A 122 -6.42 -10.57 -5.86
N SER A 123 -5.13 -10.29 -5.72
CA SER A 123 -4.61 -8.92 -5.51
C SER A 123 -5.04 -7.99 -6.64
N LYS A 124 -4.93 -8.43 -7.91
CA LYS A 124 -5.39 -7.65 -9.07
C LYS A 124 -6.91 -7.46 -9.07
N LYS A 125 -7.68 -8.43 -8.59
CA LYS A 125 -9.15 -8.31 -8.46
C LYS A 125 -9.49 -7.26 -7.41
N ILE A 126 -8.85 -7.31 -6.23
CA ILE A 126 -9.03 -6.33 -5.16
C ILE A 126 -8.69 -4.93 -5.66
N ILE A 127 -7.50 -4.75 -6.27
CA ILE A 127 -7.04 -3.44 -6.75
C ILE A 127 -8.00 -2.87 -7.79
N ARG A 128 -8.40 -3.67 -8.78
CA ARG A 128 -9.36 -3.23 -9.80
C ARG A 128 -10.70 -2.82 -9.19
N ALA A 129 -11.22 -3.62 -8.26
CA ALA A 129 -12.48 -3.32 -7.61
C ALA A 129 -12.39 -2.05 -6.76
N LEU A 130 -11.30 -1.87 -5.99
CA LEU A 130 -11.05 -0.63 -5.25
C LEU A 130 -11.07 0.59 -6.20
N ILE A 131 -10.32 0.53 -7.31
CA ILE A 131 -10.26 1.62 -8.29
C ILE A 131 -11.63 1.89 -8.91
N SER A 132 -12.36 0.85 -9.32
CA SER A 132 -13.72 0.97 -9.86
C SER A 132 -14.70 1.61 -8.88
N ASN A 133 -14.47 1.47 -7.57
CA ASN A 133 -15.26 2.08 -6.51
C ASN A 133 -14.75 3.49 -6.11
N GLY A 134 -13.80 4.06 -6.83
CA GLY A 134 -13.29 5.43 -6.58
C GLY A 134 -12.12 5.51 -5.60
N ALA A 135 -11.46 4.40 -5.28
CA ALA A 135 -10.20 4.43 -4.55
C ALA A 135 -9.15 5.24 -5.33
N GLY A 136 -8.43 6.11 -4.64
CA GLY A 136 -7.41 6.97 -5.26
C GLY A 136 -7.98 8.13 -6.09
N CYS A 137 -9.31 8.28 -6.21
CA CYS A 137 -9.92 9.50 -6.72
C CYS A 137 -9.74 10.61 -5.68
N ALA A 138 -8.75 11.47 -5.89
CA ALA A 138 -8.43 12.57 -5.01
C ALA A 138 -9.54 13.64 -5.09
N GLY A 139 -10.37 13.74 -4.06
CA GLY A 139 -11.12 14.96 -3.80
C GLY A 139 -10.16 16.04 -3.32
N SER A 140 -10.09 17.16 -4.06
CA SER A 140 -9.51 18.52 -3.83
C SER A 140 -8.32 18.79 -2.88
N TYR A 141 -7.82 17.85 -2.08
CA TYR A 141 -6.77 18.09 -1.10
C TYR A 141 -5.39 18.10 -1.78
N SER A 142 -4.80 19.29 -1.85
CA SER A 142 -3.47 19.53 -2.44
C SER A 142 -2.32 19.46 -1.43
N GLY A 143 -2.59 19.10 -0.16
CA GLY A 143 -1.58 19.12 0.89
C GLY A 143 -0.71 17.85 0.97
N PRO A 144 0.39 17.87 1.74
CA PRO A 144 1.17 16.67 2.03
C PRO A 144 0.34 15.61 2.75
N THR A 145 0.41 14.37 2.27
CA THR A 145 -0.32 13.21 2.82
C THR A 145 0.67 12.16 3.33
N LYS A 146 0.43 11.65 4.53
CA LYS A 146 1.21 10.55 5.13
C LYS A 146 0.41 9.26 5.06
N LEU A 147 1.10 8.14 4.91
CA LEU A 147 0.53 6.80 5.02
C LEU A 147 0.81 6.25 6.42
N PHE A 148 -0.24 5.79 7.08
CA PHE A 148 -0.18 5.09 8.36
C PHE A 148 -0.68 3.66 8.17
N LEU A 149 0.09 2.69 8.67
CA LEU A 149 -0.30 1.28 8.73
C LEU A 149 -0.73 0.96 10.16
N LEU A 150 -1.93 0.40 10.30
CA LEU A 150 -2.44 -0.13 11.55
C LEU A 150 -2.88 -1.57 11.34
N ILE A 151 -2.66 -2.40 12.35
CA ILE A 151 -3.00 -3.82 12.31
C ILE A 151 -3.78 -4.14 13.57
N LYS A 152 -4.98 -4.68 13.40
CA LYS A 152 -5.79 -5.23 14.49
C LYS A 152 -5.46 -6.70 14.65
N ALA A 153 -4.96 -7.05 15.82
CA ALA A 153 -4.62 -8.40 16.21
C ALA A 153 -5.03 -8.64 17.68
N PRO A 154 -5.19 -9.91 18.10
CA PRO A 154 -5.47 -10.27 19.48
C PRO A 154 -4.49 -9.69 20.50
N ALA A 155 -4.96 -9.43 21.72
CA ALA A 155 -4.17 -8.75 22.75
C ALA A 155 -3.04 -9.61 23.36
N SER A 156 -3.01 -10.92 23.08
CA SER A 156 -2.08 -11.91 23.65
C SER A 156 -0.70 -11.97 22.98
N ILE A 157 -0.43 -11.07 22.02
CA ILE A 157 0.72 -11.18 21.12
C ILE A 157 1.92 -10.36 21.61
N SER A 158 3.11 -10.98 21.58
CA SER A 158 4.37 -10.25 21.67
C SER A 158 4.60 -9.45 20.37
N LEU A 159 4.55 -8.13 20.47
CA LEU A 159 4.59 -7.25 19.32
C LEU A 159 5.96 -7.34 18.60
N PRO A 160 5.97 -7.43 17.25
CA PRO A 160 7.18 -7.18 16.49
C PRO A 160 7.67 -5.75 16.72
N GLU A 161 9.00 -5.57 16.76
CA GLU A 161 9.69 -4.31 17.08
C GLU A 161 9.23 -3.09 16.26
N ALA A 162 8.70 -3.32 15.05
CA ALA A 162 8.23 -2.27 14.16
C ALA A 162 6.86 -1.66 14.52
N PHE A 163 6.14 -2.18 15.53
CA PHE A 163 4.79 -1.74 15.88
C PHE A 163 4.70 -1.19 17.31
N LEU A 164 4.06 -0.02 17.44
CA LEU A 164 3.72 0.56 18.73
C LEU A 164 2.25 0.21 19.07
N PRO A 165 1.96 -0.29 20.28
CA PRO A 165 0.58 -0.56 20.69
C PRO A 165 -0.29 0.70 20.66
N LYS A 166 -1.53 0.56 20.20
CA LYS A 166 -2.52 1.65 20.09
C LYS A 166 -3.87 1.21 20.65
N ARG A 167 -3.93 1.03 21.98
CA ARG A 167 -5.07 0.42 22.70
C ARG A 167 -6.42 1.10 22.48
N ASP A 168 -6.44 2.42 22.25
CA ASP A 168 -7.68 3.20 22.11
C ASP A 168 -7.76 3.94 20.77
N PHE A 169 -7.17 3.36 19.72
CA PHE A 169 -7.17 4.03 18.42
C PHE A 169 -8.55 4.02 17.77
N THR A 170 -9.03 5.22 17.48
CA THR A 170 -10.19 5.46 16.62
C THR A 170 -9.88 6.58 15.65
N TYR A 171 -10.30 6.46 14.39
CA TYR A 171 -10.26 7.54 13.43
C TYR A 171 -11.63 8.23 13.30
N SER A 172 -11.62 9.46 12.79
CA SER A 172 -12.81 10.28 12.58
C SER A 172 -13.87 9.58 11.73
N ARG A 173 -15.13 9.58 12.20
CA ARG A 173 -16.29 9.03 11.48
C ARG A 173 -16.68 9.83 10.22
N LYS A 174 -16.05 10.98 9.97
CA LYS A 174 -16.29 11.79 8.77
C LYS A 174 -15.76 11.14 7.49
N VAL A 175 -14.98 10.06 7.60
CA VAL A 175 -14.36 9.36 6.48
C VAL A 175 -15.03 8.01 6.33
N ASN A 176 -15.49 7.70 5.13
CA ASN A 176 -16.00 6.38 4.81
C ASN A 176 -14.83 5.46 4.37
N PRO A 177 -14.58 4.33 5.06
CA PRO A 177 -13.49 3.43 4.67
C PRO A 177 -13.86 2.57 3.46
N PHE A 178 -12.87 2.29 2.61
CA PHE A 178 -12.95 1.23 1.63
C PHE A 178 -12.68 -0.11 2.32
N ARG A 179 -13.72 -0.92 2.53
CA ARG A 179 -13.60 -2.24 3.18
C ARG A 179 -13.55 -3.36 2.15
N VAL A 180 -12.57 -4.24 2.31
CA VAL A 180 -12.41 -5.46 1.52
C VAL A 180 -12.46 -6.64 2.47
N HIS A 181 -13.43 -7.53 2.29
CA HIS A 181 -13.53 -8.77 3.05
C HIS A 181 -12.95 -9.92 2.24
N ILE A 182 -11.90 -10.54 2.76
CA ILE A 182 -11.26 -11.72 2.17
C ILE A 182 -11.75 -12.94 2.95
N THR A 183 -12.54 -13.78 2.28
CA THR A 183 -12.99 -15.06 2.82
C THR A 183 -12.31 -16.21 2.09
N SER A 184 -11.94 -17.24 2.83
CA SER A 184 -11.48 -18.51 2.26
C SER A 184 -12.60 -19.52 2.40
N CYS A 185 -13.15 -20.00 1.29
CA CYS A 185 -14.07 -21.13 1.29
C CYS A 185 -13.21 -22.40 1.38
N TYR A 186 -13.14 -23.00 2.57
CA TYR A 186 -12.78 -24.41 2.65
C TYR A 186 -14.01 -25.18 2.13
N GLY A 187 -13.85 -25.90 1.02
CA GLY A 187 -14.87 -26.87 0.63
C GLY A 187 -15.06 -27.84 1.79
N ASN A 188 -16.31 -28.09 2.18
CA ASN A 188 -16.62 -29.19 3.08
C ASN A 188 -16.05 -30.47 2.43
N GLU A 189 -15.20 -31.20 3.14
CA GLU A 189 -14.68 -32.48 2.68
C GLU A 189 -15.77 -33.55 2.78
N GLU A 190 -16.78 -33.49 1.92
CA GLU A 190 -17.55 -34.65 1.49
C GLU A 190 -17.76 -34.55 -0.03
N ASP A 191 -17.27 -35.58 -0.71
CA ASP A 191 -17.44 -35.94 -2.12
C ASP A 191 -16.62 -35.30 -3.27
N ASP A 192 -15.77 -36.20 -3.78
CA ASP A 192 -15.49 -36.55 -5.17
C ASP A 192 -14.36 -35.86 -5.97
N ARG A 193 -13.57 -36.74 -6.59
CA ARG A 193 -12.34 -36.48 -7.32
C ARG A 193 -12.63 -35.83 -8.67
N SER A 194 -12.72 -34.50 -8.73
CA SER A 194 -12.37 -33.74 -9.94
C SER A 194 -12.25 -32.23 -9.63
N ASN A 195 -11.11 -31.62 -9.98
CA ASN A 195 -10.89 -30.16 -9.97
C ASN A 195 -11.36 -29.39 -8.72
N GLN A 196 -10.64 -29.51 -7.60
CA GLN A 196 -10.84 -28.62 -6.45
C GLN A 196 -10.43 -27.17 -6.78
N PHE A 197 -11.39 -26.39 -7.28
CA PHE A 197 -11.34 -24.94 -7.32
C PHE A 197 -11.48 -24.40 -5.89
N TYR A 198 -10.35 -24.09 -5.26
CA TYR A 198 -10.33 -23.26 -4.05
C TYR A 198 -10.72 -21.84 -4.47
N GLN A 199 -11.99 -21.48 -4.29
CA GLN A 199 -12.49 -20.15 -4.57
C GLN A 199 -12.39 -19.29 -3.30
N ALA A 200 -11.56 -18.25 -3.35
CA ALA A 200 -11.62 -17.18 -2.36
C ALA A 200 -12.75 -16.24 -2.77
N ASP A 201 -13.84 -16.23 -2.02
CA ASP A 201 -14.94 -15.30 -2.24
C ASP A 201 -14.62 -13.95 -1.60
N MET A 202 -14.97 -12.89 -2.32
CA MET A 202 -14.68 -11.51 -1.95
C MET A 202 -15.98 -10.73 -1.97
N THR A 203 -16.29 -10.11 -0.84
CA THR A 203 -17.36 -9.13 -0.72
C THR A 203 -16.74 -7.77 -0.46
N ILE A 204 -17.22 -6.77 -1.18
CA ILE A 204 -16.82 -5.37 -1.00
C ILE A 204 -18.08 -4.64 -0.57
N ASP A 205 -18.16 -4.32 0.71
CA ASP A 205 -19.30 -3.60 1.28
C ASP A 205 -18.96 -2.13 1.40
N MET A 206 -19.74 -1.29 0.73
CA MET A 206 -19.69 0.17 0.86
C MET A 206 -20.96 0.63 1.56
N ASP A 207 -20.85 1.16 2.78
CA ASP A 207 -21.95 1.90 3.41
C ASP A 207 -22.15 3.20 2.62
N SER A 208 -23.05 3.17 1.63
CA SER A 208 -23.41 4.33 0.82
C SER A 208 -24.52 5.09 1.52
N GLN A 209 -24.18 6.02 2.42
CA GLN A 209 -25.15 7.05 2.80
C GLN A 209 -25.05 8.23 1.83
N ASN A 210 -25.90 8.18 0.82
CA ASN A 210 -26.36 9.38 0.14
C ASN A 210 -27.33 10.10 1.09
N ALA A 211 -26.79 10.81 2.09
CA ALA A 211 -27.58 11.73 2.89
C ALA A 211 -27.68 13.04 2.12
N ASN A 212 -28.79 13.21 1.40
CA ASN A 212 -29.20 14.50 0.85
C ASN A 212 -30.26 15.09 1.79
N PRO A 213 -29.95 16.03 2.70
CA PRO A 213 -30.96 16.77 3.43
C PRO A 213 -31.17 18.09 2.69
N HIS A 214 -32.13 18.14 1.78
CA HIS A 214 -32.94 19.32 1.45
C HIS A 214 -33.71 19.08 0.16
N SER A 215 -35.03 18.96 0.29
CA SER A 215 -35.98 19.93 -0.26
C SER A 215 -37.33 19.26 -0.36
N ASN A 216 -38.31 19.88 0.29
CA ASN A 216 -39.69 20.13 -0.15
C ASN A 216 -40.64 19.99 1.03
N ASP A 217 -41.07 21.12 1.55
CA ASP A 217 -42.48 21.41 1.84
C ASP A 217 -42.64 22.93 1.98
N ILE A 218 -42.91 23.56 0.84
CA ILE A 218 -43.71 24.80 0.73
C ILE A 218 -44.75 24.48 -0.34
N ILE A 219 -45.98 24.22 0.07
CA ILE A 219 -47.18 25.08 -0.04
C ILE A 219 -48.22 24.51 0.94
#